data_AF-A0A357EBN4-F1
#
_entry.id   AF-A0A357EBN4-F1
#
_cell.length_a   1.000
_cell.length_b   1.000
_cell.length_c   1.000
_cell.angle_alpha   90.00
_cell.angle_beta   90.00
_cell.angle_gamma   90.00
#
_symmetry.space_group_name_H-M   'P 1'
#
loop_
_entity.id
_entity.type
_entity.pdbx_description
1 polymer ?
#
loop_
_entity_poly.entity_id
_entity_poly.type
_entity_poly.pdbx_seq_one_letter_code
_entity_poly.pdbx_strand_id
1 'polypeptide(L)'
;GGLIRLVVGLMGILAIGAHSAWAIDVNLSSEEAHKTLEIGRTPMEKANSQDEVKKVLQQASLATRVGADPETDPCGASAVLRTKRYRLEAFGRQEAAESKKRKTDIRMPEEFIKKVMDMPNMEIEVQLCGDDEYFAEGALIELQQGSKRIKAIDIGKAERGRKNETNGPAYRSRFTALFAYEQFDPNAASVFVVNLQDGKEIRIPAEFSRVK
;
A
#
# COMPACT_ATOMS: atom_id res chain seq x y z
N GLY A 1 -43.34 -54.62 2.36
CA GLY A 1 -43.17 -53.24 2.88
C GLY A 1 -41.76 -53.12 3.41
N GLY A 2 -40.86 -52.56 2.61
CA GLY A 2 -39.49 -52.29 3.00
C GLY A 2 -39.06 -50.99 2.34
N LEU A 3 -38.70 -49.99 3.13
CA LEU A 3 -38.04 -48.79 2.64
C LEU A 3 -37.10 -48.26 3.73
N ILE A 4 -35.87 -48.76 3.68
CA ILE A 4 -34.60 -48.01 3.67
C ILE A 4 -34.59 -46.72 4.52
N ARG A 5 -33.89 -46.79 5.66
CA ARG A 5 -33.44 -45.61 6.41
C ARG A 5 -32.31 -44.92 5.67
N LEU A 6 -32.56 -43.70 5.23
CA LEU A 6 -31.56 -42.77 4.69
C LEU A 6 -30.80 -42.14 5.87
N VAL A 7 -29.51 -42.43 6.02
CA VAL A 7 -28.60 -41.62 6.86
C VAL A 7 -27.64 -40.94 5.90
N VAL A 8 -27.96 -39.70 5.53
CA VAL A 8 -27.03 -38.82 4.83
C VAL A 8 -26.35 -37.97 5.89
N GLY A 9 -25.13 -38.35 6.23
CA GLY A 9 -24.21 -37.49 6.98
C GLY A 9 -23.76 -36.36 6.07
N LEU A 10 -24.17 -35.14 6.38
CA LEU A 10 -23.62 -33.95 5.76
C LEU A 10 -22.40 -33.50 6.58
N MET A 11 -21.21 -33.78 6.06
CA MET A 11 -19.97 -33.18 6.54
C MET A 11 -20.07 -31.66 6.44
N GLY A 12 -19.96 -30.99 7.58
CA GLY A 12 -19.76 -29.54 7.64
C GLY A 12 -18.38 -29.19 7.11
N ILE A 13 -18.31 -28.60 5.92
CA ILE A 13 -17.11 -27.93 5.43
C ILE A 13 -17.09 -26.56 6.11
N LEU A 14 -16.37 -26.47 7.23
CA LEU A 14 -15.90 -25.21 7.79
C LEU A 14 -14.81 -24.66 6.85
N ALA A 15 -15.22 -23.96 5.80
CA ALA A 15 -14.34 -23.05 5.09
C ALA A 15 -14.21 -21.78 5.94
N ILE A 16 -13.34 -21.81 6.94
CA ILE A 16 -12.79 -20.59 7.55
C ILE A 16 -11.78 -20.06 6.53
N GLY A 17 -12.31 -19.44 5.46
CA GLY A 17 -11.52 -18.58 4.59
C GLY A 17 -11.23 -17.31 5.36
N ALA A 18 -10.18 -17.35 6.20
CA ALA A 18 -9.54 -16.15 6.70
C ALA A 18 -9.11 -15.34 5.48
N HIS A 19 -9.96 -14.37 5.11
CA HIS A 19 -9.54 -13.27 4.26
C HIS A 19 -8.66 -12.39 5.15
N SER A 20 -7.46 -12.88 5.48
CA SER A 20 -6.43 -12.08 6.11
C SER A 20 -6.21 -10.90 5.18
N ALA A 21 -6.41 -9.67 5.62
CA ALA A 21 -6.07 -8.50 4.83
C ALA A 21 -4.53 -8.40 4.76
N TRP A 22 -3.97 -9.00 3.70
CA TRP A 22 -2.55 -9.36 3.54
C TRP A 22 -1.58 -8.18 3.69
N ALA A 23 -1.99 -6.98 3.30
CA ALA A 23 -1.09 -5.84 3.21
C ALA A 23 -0.76 -5.17 4.56
N ILE A 24 -1.66 -5.19 5.53
CA ILE A 24 -1.48 -4.49 6.83
C ILE A 24 -1.17 -5.47 7.95
N ASP A 25 -0.99 -6.75 7.63
CA ASP A 25 -0.58 -7.76 8.59
C ASP A 25 0.76 -7.36 9.23
N VAL A 26 0.71 -7.21 10.56
CA VAL A 26 1.82 -6.75 11.38
C VAL A 26 2.80 -7.89 11.63
N ASN A 27 2.36 -9.14 11.48
CA ASN A 27 3.05 -10.35 11.90
C ASN A 27 3.51 -11.19 10.69
N LEU A 28 4.39 -10.65 9.86
CA LEU A 28 5.09 -11.48 8.87
C LEU A 28 6.01 -12.48 9.57
N SER A 29 5.96 -13.75 9.16
CA SER A 29 7.02 -14.71 9.48
C SER A 29 8.28 -14.42 8.65
N SER A 30 9.43 -14.97 9.09
CA SER A 30 10.70 -14.85 8.34
C SER A 30 10.57 -15.46 6.94
N GLU A 31 9.95 -16.65 6.82
CA GLU A 31 9.73 -17.29 5.51
C GLU A 31 8.88 -16.42 4.58
N GLU A 32 7.80 -15.81 5.09
CA GLU A 32 6.98 -14.90 4.30
C GLU A 32 7.71 -13.63 3.90
N ALA A 33 8.59 -13.11 4.76
CA ALA A 33 9.39 -11.94 4.46
C ALA A 33 10.37 -12.21 3.31
N HIS A 34 11.06 -13.36 3.35
CA HIS A 34 11.91 -13.86 2.26
C HIS A 34 11.13 -14.06 0.97
N LYS A 35 9.96 -14.70 1.04
CA LYS A 35 9.08 -14.87 -0.12
C LYS A 35 8.63 -13.54 -0.71
N THR A 36 8.36 -12.55 0.13
CA THR A 36 7.94 -11.21 -0.31
C THR A 36 9.06 -10.48 -1.05
N LEU A 37 10.31 -10.61 -0.59
CA LEU A 37 11.47 -10.14 -1.34
C LEU A 37 11.56 -10.76 -2.73
N GLU A 38 11.40 -12.09 -2.82
CA GLU A 38 11.45 -12.81 -4.08
C GLU A 38 10.34 -12.39 -5.06
N ILE A 39 9.13 -12.12 -4.54
CA ILE A 39 8.00 -11.59 -5.33
C ILE A 39 8.38 -10.25 -5.97
N GLY A 40 9.01 -9.34 -5.22
CA GLY A 40 9.49 -8.07 -5.77
C GLY A 40 10.61 -8.26 -6.79
N ARG A 41 11.56 -9.14 -6.49
CA ARG A 41 12.75 -9.43 -7.29
C ARG A 41 12.42 -10.01 -8.67
N THR A 42 11.62 -11.07 -8.71
CA THR A 42 11.45 -11.94 -9.89
C THR A 42 10.99 -11.19 -11.15
N PRO A 43 9.97 -10.30 -11.11
CA PRO A 43 9.57 -9.54 -12.29
C PRO A 43 10.65 -8.59 -12.78
N MET A 44 11.43 -8.01 -11.87
CA MET A 44 12.50 -7.06 -12.20
C MET A 44 13.69 -7.74 -12.87
N GLU A 45 14.03 -8.97 -12.47
CA GLU A 45 15.07 -9.76 -13.14
C GLU A 45 14.71 -10.05 -14.60
N LYS A 46 13.44 -10.40 -14.83
CA LYS A 46 12.89 -10.75 -16.15
C LYS A 46 12.73 -9.53 -17.07
N ALA A 47 12.65 -8.32 -16.53
CA ALA A 47 12.53 -7.10 -17.31
C ALA A 47 13.85 -6.78 -18.03
N ASN A 48 13.86 -6.86 -19.37
CA ASN A 48 15.04 -6.65 -20.22
C ASN A 48 15.03 -5.30 -20.95
N SER A 49 13.94 -4.55 -20.84
CA SER A 49 13.78 -3.23 -21.45
C SER A 49 13.32 -2.18 -20.44
N GLN A 50 13.53 -0.90 -20.75
CA GLN A 50 13.05 0.21 -19.91
C GLN A 50 11.52 0.20 -19.76
N ASP A 51 10.80 -0.20 -20.82
CA ASP A 51 9.34 -0.28 -20.80
C ASP A 51 8.83 -1.39 -19.86
N GLU A 52 9.49 -2.55 -19.83
CA GLU A 52 9.17 -3.63 -18.88
C GLU A 52 9.46 -3.21 -17.44
N VAL A 53 10.59 -2.54 -17.20
CA VAL A 53 10.92 -1.99 -15.87
C VAL A 53 9.83 -1.01 -15.43
N LYS A 54 9.41 -0.10 -16.32
CA LYS A 54 8.33 0.85 -16.05
C LYS A 54 7.02 0.14 -15.69
N LYS A 55 6.65 -0.91 -16.43
CA LYS A 55 5.46 -1.72 -16.15
C LYS A 55 5.54 -2.40 -14.78
N VAL A 56 6.68 -2.98 -14.42
CA VAL A 56 6.89 -3.59 -13.09
C VAL A 56 6.69 -2.57 -11.97
N LEU A 57 7.28 -1.38 -12.12
CA LEU A 57 7.14 -0.31 -11.12
C LEU A 57 5.70 0.24 -11.04
N GLN A 58 5.03 0.37 -12.18
CA GLN A 58 3.64 0.83 -12.26
C GLN A 58 2.69 -0.18 -11.58
N GLN A 59 2.84 -1.47 -11.88
CA GLN A 59 2.08 -2.54 -11.24
C GLN A 59 2.30 -2.57 -9.72
N ALA A 60 3.55 -2.41 -9.27
CA ALA A 60 3.86 -2.36 -7.84
C ALA A 60 3.22 -1.14 -7.14
N SER A 61 3.19 0.02 -7.78
CA SER A 61 2.54 1.22 -7.24
C SER A 61 1.02 1.05 -7.11
N LEU A 62 0.38 0.35 -8.06
CA LEU A 62 -1.06 0.10 -8.05
C LEU A 62 -1.46 -0.91 -6.98
N ALA A 63 -0.66 -1.96 -6.75
CA ALA A 63 -0.97 -3.03 -5.80
C ALA A 63 -1.19 -2.54 -4.36
N THR A 64 -0.52 -1.46 -3.98
CA THR A 64 -0.60 -0.87 -2.64
C THR A 64 -1.34 0.46 -2.57
N ARG A 65 -2.00 0.86 -3.66
CA ARG A 65 -2.73 2.13 -3.75
C ARG A 65 -4.16 1.97 -3.23
N VAL A 66 -4.62 3.03 -2.59
CA VAL A 66 -6.03 3.22 -2.21
C VAL A 66 -6.53 4.57 -2.72
N GLY A 67 -7.85 4.71 -2.84
CA GLY A 67 -8.49 5.87 -3.45
C GLY A 67 -8.52 5.81 -4.96
N ALA A 68 -8.33 6.94 -5.61
CA ALA A 68 -8.41 7.06 -7.06
C ALA A 68 -7.28 6.30 -7.78
N ASP A 69 -7.61 5.77 -8.96
CA ASP A 69 -6.64 5.19 -9.89
C ASP A 69 -6.10 6.29 -10.81
N PRO A 70 -4.78 6.59 -10.78
CA PRO A 70 -4.20 7.67 -11.57
C PRO A 70 -4.29 7.45 -13.09
N GLU A 71 -4.57 6.24 -13.57
CA GLU A 71 -4.79 5.98 -15.00
C GLU A 71 -6.15 6.47 -15.48
N THR A 72 -7.17 6.40 -14.61
CA THR A 72 -8.56 6.77 -14.95
C THR A 72 -8.97 8.11 -14.37
N ASP A 73 -8.41 8.47 -13.21
CA ASP A 73 -8.58 9.75 -12.54
C ASP A 73 -7.20 10.30 -12.11
N PRO A 74 -6.48 10.98 -13.03
CA PRO A 74 -5.14 11.49 -12.77
C PRO A 74 -5.04 12.51 -11.63
N CYS A 75 -6.16 13.13 -11.23
CA CYS A 75 -6.21 14.10 -10.14
C CYS A 75 -7.07 13.68 -8.95
N GLY A 76 -7.58 12.46 -8.97
CA GLY A 76 -8.27 11.89 -7.83
C GLY A 76 -7.34 11.70 -6.64
N ALA A 77 -7.88 11.94 -5.45
CA ALA A 77 -7.15 11.76 -4.21
C ALA A 77 -6.83 10.29 -3.98
N SER A 78 -5.56 9.99 -3.73
CA SER A 78 -5.11 8.61 -3.51
C SER A 78 -3.97 8.57 -2.50
N ALA A 79 -3.74 7.38 -1.95
CA ALA A 79 -2.61 7.13 -1.07
C ALA A 79 -1.93 5.81 -1.45
N VAL A 80 -0.61 5.75 -1.28
CA VAL A 80 0.18 4.52 -1.40
C VAL A 80 0.56 4.05 -0.01
N LEU A 81 0.16 2.83 0.33
CA LEU A 81 0.47 2.22 1.63
C LEU A 81 1.86 1.57 1.55
N ARG A 82 2.84 2.13 2.25
CA ARG A 82 4.22 1.59 2.28
C ARG A 82 4.33 0.56 3.41
N THR A 83 3.64 -0.55 3.21
CA THR A 83 3.56 -1.67 4.14
C THR A 83 4.90 -2.37 4.34
N LYS A 84 5.01 -3.26 5.35
CA LYS A 84 6.20 -4.13 5.51
C LYS A 84 6.44 -4.93 4.22
N ARG A 85 5.37 -5.50 3.64
CA ARG A 85 5.43 -6.22 2.36
C ARG A 85 5.93 -5.32 1.23
N TYR A 86 5.34 -4.12 1.08
CA TYR A 86 5.77 -3.14 0.08
C TYR A 86 7.26 -2.84 0.16
N ARG A 87 7.78 -2.61 1.38
CA ARG A 87 9.19 -2.28 1.61
C ARG A 87 10.11 -3.45 1.24
N LEU A 88 9.73 -4.67 1.61
CA LEU A 88 10.46 -5.88 1.22
C LEU A 88 10.47 -6.06 -0.30
N GLU A 89 9.31 -5.98 -0.96
CA GLU A 89 9.26 -6.10 -2.42
C GLU A 89 10.03 -4.99 -3.13
N ALA A 90 9.94 -3.75 -2.63
CA ALA A 90 10.65 -2.60 -3.19
C ALA A 90 12.17 -2.80 -3.10
N PHE A 91 12.64 -3.34 -1.97
CA PHE A 91 14.04 -3.71 -1.81
C PHE A 91 14.44 -4.85 -2.77
N GLY A 92 13.61 -5.90 -2.89
CA GLY A 92 13.85 -6.99 -3.84
C GLY A 92 13.96 -6.49 -5.29
N ARG A 93 13.09 -5.56 -5.70
CA ARG A 93 13.17 -4.88 -7.00
C ARG A 93 14.47 -4.09 -7.15
N GLN A 94 14.85 -3.33 -6.12
CA GLN A 94 16.06 -2.52 -6.15
C GLN A 94 17.31 -3.40 -6.30
N GLU A 95 17.45 -4.44 -5.47
CA GLU A 95 18.61 -5.33 -5.53
C GLU A 95 18.68 -6.08 -6.87
N ALA A 96 17.54 -6.51 -7.45
CA ALA A 96 17.51 -7.09 -8.79
C ALA A 96 18.06 -6.13 -9.86
N ALA A 97 17.59 -4.88 -9.84
CA ALA A 97 18.01 -3.86 -10.79
C ALA A 97 19.51 -3.50 -10.62
N GLU A 98 19.97 -3.35 -9.39
CA GLU A 98 21.37 -3.04 -9.09
C GLU A 98 22.30 -4.20 -9.44
N SER A 99 21.91 -5.43 -9.12
CA SER A 99 22.69 -6.64 -9.41
C SER A 99 22.82 -6.86 -10.91
N LYS A 100 21.74 -6.65 -11.68
CA LYS A 100 21.77 -6.69 -13.16
C LYS A 100 22.71 -5.63 -13.74
N LYS A 101 22.69 -4.41 -13.20
CA LYS A 101 23.57 -3.32 -13.62
C LYS A 101 25.04 -3.61 -13.31
N ARG A 102 25.32 -4.22 -12.16
CA ARG A 102 26.68 -4.50 -11.66
C ARG A 102 27.23 -5.87 -12.08
N LYS A 103 26.39 -6.76 -12.64
CA LYS A 103 26.69 -8.17 -12.93
C LYS A 103 27.16 -8.94 -11.70
N THR A 104 26.51 -8.70 -10.56
CA THR A 104 26.79 -9.36 -9.29
C THR A 104 25.60 -10.21 -8.86
N ASP A 105 25.82 -11.09 -7.89
CA ASP A 105 24.72 -11.82 -7.25
C ASP A 105 23.83 -10.89 -6.42
N ILE A 106 22.56 -11.27 -6.31
CA ILE A 106 21.55 -10.53 -5.56
C ILE A 106 21.74 -10.77 -4.08
N ARG A 107 21.79 -9.67 -3.31
CA ARG A 107 21.98 -9.72 -1.87
C ARG A 107 20.64 -9.71 -1.16
N MET A 108 20.52 -10.54 -0.14
CA MET A 108 19.37 -10.57 0.77
C MET A 108 19.87 -10.41 2.21
N PRO A 109 20.10 -9.17 2.67
CA PRO A 109 20.64 -8.94 4.00
C PRO A 109 19.55 -9.19 5.06
N GLU A 110 19.74 -10.22 5.89
CA GLU A 110 18.86 -10.57 7.01
C GLU A 110 18.60 -9.40 7.95
N GLU A 111 19.60 -8.54 8.18
CA GLU A 111 19.47 -7.34 9.00
C GLU A 111 18.42 -6.35 8.43
N PHE A 112 18.31 -6.24 7.10
CA PHE A 112 17.27 -5.41 6.49
C PHE A 112 15.89 -6.04 6.66
N ILE A 113 15.78 -7.35 6.46
CA ILE A 113 14.53 -8.11 6.64
C ILE A 113 14.01 -7.90 8.05
N LYS A 114 14.87 -8.18 9.04
CA LYS A 114 14.56 -7.98 10.46
C LYS A 114 14.15 -6.54 10.75
N LYS A 115 14.91 -5.55 10.26
CA LYS A 115 14.56 -4.13 10.43
C LYS A 115 13.17 -3.79 9.90
N VAL A 116 12.78 -4.31 8.73
CA VAL A 116 11.44 -4.07 8.16
C VAL A 116 10.36 -4.81 8.97
N MET A 117 10.63 -6.05 9.38
CA MET A 117 9.72 -6.83 10.22
C MET A 117 9.48 -6.16 11.59
N ASP A 118 10.49 -5.50 12.14
CA ASP A 118 10.42 -4.81 13.43
C ASP A 118 9.83 -3.39 13.34
N MET A 119 9.45 -2.90 12.14
CA MET A 119 8.85 -1.57 12.01
C MET A 119 7.49 -1.48 12.70
N PRO A 120 7.31 -0.56 13.68
CA PRO A 120 6.04 -0.42 14.39
C PRO A 120 5.00 0.41 13.61
N ASN A 121 5.46 1.17 12.61
CA ASN A 121 4.64 2.16 11.92
C ASN A 121 4.57 1.88 10.42
N MET A 122 3.39 2.06 9.85
CA MET A 122 3.17 2.13 8.42
C MET A 122 3.31 3.57 7.95
N GLU A 123 4.09 3.77 6.89
CA GLU A 123 4.11 5.05 6.17
C GLU A 123 3.06 5.02 5.07
N ILE A 124 2.32 6.10 4.91
CA ILE A 124 1.45 6.32 3.76
C ILE A 124 1.96 7.53 3.00
N GLU A 125 1.96 7.45 1.68
CA GLU A 125 2.23 8.59 0.80
C GLU A 125 0.90 9.04 0.19
N VAL A 126 0.44 10.22 0.59
CA VAL A 126 -0.79 10.81 0.07
C VAL A 126 -0.44 11.63 -1.17
N GLN A 127 -1.25 11.51 -2.21
CA GLN A 127 -1.15 12.31 -3.43
C GLN A 127 -2.47 13.04 -3.68
N LEU A 128 -2.38 14.36 -3.83
CA LEU A 128 -3.52 15.25 -4.05
C LEU A 128 -3.28 16.17 -5.24
N CYS A 129 -4.36 16.68 -5.82
CA CYS A 129 -4.34 17.79 -6.77
C CYS A 129 -4.99 19.05 -6.18
N GLY A 130 -4.48 20.22 -6.57
CA GLY A 130 -4.97 21.53 -6.14
C GLY A 130 -4.59 22.62 -7.13
N ASP A 131 -5.10 23.84 -6.89
CA ASP A 131 -4.95 24.97 -7.82
C ASP A 131 -3.74 25.87 -7.50
N ASP A 132 -3.15 25.70 -6.32
CA ASP A 132 -1.96 26.40 -5.85
C ASP A 132 -0.79 25.43 -5.63
N GLU A 133 0.46 25.91 -5.67
CA GLU A 133 1.64 25.05 -5.49
C GLU A 133 1.94 24.70 -4.02
N TYR A 134 1.34 25.41 -3.06
CA TYR A 134 1.47 25.17 -1.61
C TYR A 134 0.15 24.70 -0.97
N PHE A 135 -0.88 24.37 -1.76
CA PHE A 135 -2.22 24.01 -1.26
C PHE A 135 -2.26 22.89 -0.20
N ALA A 136 -1.28 21.98 -0.23
CA ALA A 136 -1.18 20.85 0.70
C ALA A 136 -0.29 21.16 1.93
N GLU A 137 0.28 22.35 2.02
CA GLU A 137 1.10 22.75 3.17
C GLU A 137 0.24 22.74 4.45
N GLY A 138 0.77 22.12 5.50
CA GLY A 138 0.06 21.97 6.78
C GLY A 138 -1.19 21.10 6.74
N ALA A 139 -1.39 20.30 5.69
CA ALA A 139 -2.46 19.32 5.65
C ALA A 139 -2.38 18.36 6.85
N LEU A 140 -3.53 18.09 7.46
CA LEU A 140 -3.69 17.12 8.53
C LEU A 140 -4.37 15.87 7.98
N ILE A 141 -4.02 14.70 8.51
CA ILE A 141 -4.62 13.43 8.10
C ILE A 141 -4.96 12.55 9.30
N GLU A 142 -6.12 11.92 9.25
CA GLU A 142 -6.53 10.84 10.15
C GLU A 142 -7.11 9.67 9.36
N LEU A 143 -7.09 8.49 9.96
CA LEU A 143 -7.75 7.30 9.44
C LEU A 143 -9.02 7.05 10.25
N GLN A 144 -10.16 7.01 9.55
CA GLN A 144 -11.44 6.64 10.12
C GLN A 144 -11.72 5.16 9.82
N GLN A 145 -11.96 4.36 10.85
CA GLN A 145 -12.36 2.95 10.75
C GLN A 145 -13.64 2.73 11.58
N GLY A 146 -14.80 2.76 10.91
CA GLY A 146 -16.09 2.80 11.59
C GLY A 146 -16.22 4.02 12.53
N SER A 147 -16.35 3.77 13.83
CA SER A 147 -16.38 4.82 14.87
C SER A 147 -15.01 5.22 15.41
N LYS A 148 -13.95 4.46 15.07
CA LYS A 148 -12.59 4.73 15.51
C LYS A 148 -11.95 5.79 14.63
N ARG A 149 -11.31 6.78 15.26
CA ARG A 149 -10.43 7.75 14.59
C ARG A 149 -9.00 7.52 15.06
N ILE A 150 -8.11 7.32 14.11
CA ILE A 150 -6.70 7.03 14.31
C ILE A 150 -5.92 8.23 13.77
N LYS A 151 -5.15 8.88 14.64
CA LYS A 151 -4.33 10.02 14.24
C LYS A 151 -2.99 9.54 13.70
N ALA A 152 -2.44 10.28 12.73
CA ALA A 152 -1.05 10.10 12.35
C ALA A 152 -0.14 10.42 13.55
N ILE A 153 0.91 9.62 13.72
CA ILE A 153 2.00 9.83 14.69
C ILE A 153 2.85 11.02 14.24
N ASP A 154 3.12 11.08 12.94
CA ASP A 154 3.92 12.10 12.31
C ASP A 154 3.39 12.36 10.89
N ILE A 155 3.55 13.61 10.43
CA ILE A 155 3.14 14.05 9.11
C ILE A 155 4.33 14.79 8.50
N GLY A 156 4.86 14.21 7.42
CA GLY A 156 5.94 14.82 6.66
C GLY A 156 5.49 16.10 5.97
N LYS A 157 6.42 17.03 5.74
CA LYS A 157 6.14 18.25 5.00
C LYS A 157 5.65 17.92 3.59
N ALA A 158 4.58 18.58 3.15
CA ALA A 158 4.11 18.47 1.78
C ALA A 158 5.15 18.98 0.78
N GLU A 159 5.35 18.22 -0.29
CA GLU A 159 6.14 18.63 -1.44
C GLU A 159 5.49 19.85 -2.11
N ARG A 160 6.31 20.76 -2.62
CA ARG A 160 5.81 21.82 -3.51
C ARG A 160 5.12 21.17 -4.72
N GLY A 161 3.94 21.67 -5.05
CA GLY A 161 3.11 21.21 -6.14
C GLY A 161 3.86 21.23 -7.47
N ARG A 162 3.83 20.10 -8.19
CA ARG A 162 4.32 20.01 -9.56
C ARG A 162 3.18 20.31 -10.51
N LYS A 163 3.43 21.09 -11.56
CA LYS A 163 2.40 21.41 -12.55
C LYS A 163 1.90 20.16 -13.25
N ASN A 164 0.58 20.04 -13.38
CA ASN A 164 -0.05 19.04 -14.21
C ASN A 164 -0.08 19.51 -15.66
N GLU A 165 0.09 18.59 -16.61
CA GLU A 165 -0.01 18.88 -18.06
C GLU A 165 -1.45 18.68 -18.60
N THR A 166 -2.42 18.47 -17.70
CA THR A 166 -3.81 18.08 -18.02
C THR A 166 -4.80 19.21 -17.73
N ASN A 167 -5.98 19.17 -18.38
CA ASN A 167 -7.11 20.03 -18.01
C ASN A 167 -7.64 19.63 -16.62
N GLY A 168 -7.54 20.53 -15.63
CA GLY A 168 -7.92 20.25 -14.23
C GLY A 168 -7.10 21.10 -13.25
N PRO A 169 -7.05 20.72 -11.95
CA PRO A 169 -6.25 21.44 -10.97
C PRO A 169 -4.78 21.55 -11.40
N ALA A 170 -4.22 22.73 -11.23
CA ALA A 170 -2.94 23.10 -11.84
C ALA A 170 -1.74 22.34 -11.27
N TYR A 171 -1.83 21.85 -10.03
CA TYR A 171 -0.71 21.25 -9.31
C TYR A 171 -1.06 19.91 -8.69
N ARG A 172 -0.04 19.06 -8.57
CA ARG A 172 -0.04 17.81 -7.81
C ARG A 172 1.01 17.89 -6.71
N SER A 173 0.59 17.64 -5.47
CA SER A 173 1.47 17.59 -4.30
C SER A 173 1.39 16.21 -3.62
N ARG A 174 2.41 15.90 -2.83
CA ARG A 174 2.49 14.69 -2.01
C ARG A 174 2.97 15.03 -0.62
N PHE A 175 2.54 14.25 0.36
CA PHE A 175 3.11 14.26 1.70
C PHE A 175 3.04 12.85 2.27
N THR A 176 3.84 12.59 3.30
CA THR A 176 3.81 11.30 4.00
C THR A 176 3.17 11.44 5.37
N ALA A 177 2.60 10.35 5.88
CA ALA A 177 2.16 10.27 7.25
C ALA A 177 2.47 8.89 7.84
N LEU A 178 2.78 8.85 9.13
CA LEU A 178 3.09 7.63 9.86
C LEU A 178 1.92 7.24 10.76
N PHE A 179 1.54 5.97 10.73
CA PHE A 179 0.47 5.41 11.56
C PHE A 179 0.97 4.13 12.24
N ALA A 180 0.62 3.92 13.50
CA ALA A 180 0.98 2.70 14.23
C ALA A 180 0.21 1.50 13.66
N TYR A 181 0.93 0.42 13.33
CA TYR A 181 0.30 -0.80 12.81
C TYR A 181 -0.73 -1.39 13.79
N GLU A 182 -0.42 -1.39 15.09
CA GLU A 182 -1.28 -1.90 16.15
C GLU A 182 -2.65 -1.20 16.25
N GLN A 183 -2.78 -0.01 15.65
CA GLN A 183 -4.03 0.74 15.69
C GLN A 183 -4.99 0.34 14.57
N PHE A 184 -4.53 -0.36 13.53
CA PHE A 184 -5.38 -0.71 12.40
C PHE A 184 -6.25 -1.94 12.68
N ASP A 185 -7.51 -1.84 12.26
CA ASP A 185 -8.35 -3.00 11.99
C ASP A 185 -8.27 -3.30 10.49
N PRO A 186 -7.61 -4.40 10.06
CA PRO A 186 -7.40 -4.67 8.65
C PRO A 186 -8.68 -5.11 7.92
N ASN A 187 -9.77 -5.40 8.67
CA ASN A 187 -11.06 -5.81 8.12
C ASN A 187 -12.12 -4.69 8.16
N ALA A 188 -11.83 -3.57 8.83
CA ALA A 188 -12.76 -2.45 8.90
C ALA A 188 -12.79 -1.66 7.58
N ALA A 189 -13.98 -1.21 7.19
CA ALA A 189 -14.11 -0.18 6.17
C ALA A 189 -13.37 1.08 6.64
N SER A 190 -12.41 1.51 5.84
CA SER A 190 -11.47 2.55 6.23
C SER A 190 -11.49 3.72 5.25
N VAL A 191 -11.31 4.93 5.77
CA VAL A 191 -11.23 6.16 4.97
C VAL A 191 -10.14 7.05 5.56
N PHE A 192 -9.18 7.46 4.75
CA PHE A 192 -8.30 8.56 5.16
C PHE A 192 -9.03 9.87 4.95
N VAL A 193 -9.05 10.70 5.99
CA VAL A 193 -9.65 12.03 5.98
C VAL A 193 -8.51 13.03 6.07
N VAL A 194 -8.34 13.81 4.99
CA VAL A 194 -7.34 14.86 4.89
C VAL A 194 -8.03 16.21 5.02
N ASN A 195 -7.57 17.02 5.96
CA ASN A 195 -8.03 18.39 6.15
C ASN A 195 -6.94 19.35 5.69
N LEU A 196 -7.26 20.16 4.68
CA LEU A 196 -6.39 21.21 4.17
C LEU A 196 -6.53 22.49 5.01
N GLN A 197 -5.54 23.39 4.92
CA GLN A 197 -5.55 24.65 5.68
C GLN A 197 -6.68 25.61 5.29
N ASP A 198 -7.19 25.49 4.06
CA ASP A 198 -8.35 26.24 3.57
C ASP A 198 -9.69 25.73 4.12
N GLY A 199 -9.67 24.67 4.95
CA GLY A 199 -10.85 24.03 5.53
C GLY A 199 -11.49 22.97 4.64
N LYS A 200 -10.91 22.66 3.46
CA LYS A 200 -11.40 21.60 2.59
C LYS A 200 -11.07 20.22 3.16
N GLU A 201 -12.10 19.39 3.27
CA GLU A 201 -11.95 17.97 3.60
C GLU A 201 -11.85 17.14 2.32
N ILE A 202 -10.88 16.23 2.27
CA ILE A 202 -10.71 15.24 1.21
C ILE A 202 -10.78 13.86 1.84
N ARG A 203 -11.62 13.00 1.26
CA ARG A 203 -11.84 11.63 1.74
C ARG A 203 -11.27 10.64 0.74
N ILE A 204 -10.37 9.78 1.19
CA ILE A 204 -9.74 8.74 0.37
C ILE A 204 -10.21 7.37 0.89
N PRO A 205 -11.14 6.69 0.19
CA PRO A 205 -11.55 5.34 0.55
C PRO A 205 -10.35 4.39 0.58
N ALA A 206 -10.23 3.64 1.67
CA ALA A 206 -9.12 2.73 1.93
C ALA A 206 -9.64 1.33 2.22
N GLU A 207 -9.81 0.54 1.16
CA GLU A 207 -10.18 -0.87 1.28
C GLU A 207 -8.93 -1.73 1.51
N PHE A 208 -8.47 -1.81 2.75
CA PHE A 208 -7.25 -2.54 3.13
C PHE A 208 -7.27 -4.02 2.75
N SER A 209 -8.44 -4.65 2.68
CA SER A 209 -8.62 -6.03 2.22
C SER A 209 -8.28 -6.26 0.74
N ARG A 210 -8.25 -5.20 -0.08
CA ARG A 210 -7.89 -5.27 -1.50
C ARG A 210 -6.41 -5.00 -1.76
N VAL A 211 -5.70 -4.50 -0.75
CA VAL A 211 -4.28 -4.19 -0.82
C VAL A 211 -3.51 -5.51 -0.61
N LYS A 212 -2.55 -5.79 -1.48
CA LYS A 212 -1.71 -7.00 -1.42
C LYS A 212 -0.33 -6.72 -0.84
#